data_AF-A0A6A6MXT4-F1
#
_entry.id   AF-A0A6A6MXT4-F1
#
_cell.length_a   1.000
_cell.length_b   1.000
_cell.length_c   1.000
_cell.angle_alpha   90.00
_cell.angle_beta   90.00
_cell.angle_gamma   90.00
#
_symmetry.space_group_name_H-M   'P 1'
#
loop_
_entity.id
_entity.type
_entity.pdbx_description
1 polymer ?
#
loop_
_entity_poly.entity_id
_entity_poly.type
_entity_poly.pdbx_seq_one_letter_code
_entity_poly.pdbx_strand_id
1 'polypeptide(L)'
;MHIRVRSGGHDYEADNVIDAQLIDVNGRILDRASMGEDLLWAIRGGGGNTFGIVVAWKVNLVPVPATVTVHSGKNLGTECNPTCPIGGTSSIPFPHRAGNSYKIQHLAYWDEEGIEESNRHISWIRRLYSFLAPYVSKNPRLAYINYRDLDIGINNQGNTSYKQASIWGIKYFKSNFDRLVHVKTQVDPSNFFRNEQSIHLSQLDHHDEEEGSYKVEQPNKDVRVLYWTSMCRLIIAMRFFEWN
;
A
#
# COMPACT_ATOMS: atom_id res chain seq x y z
N MET A 1 20.04 -15.00 -2.24
CA MET A 1 18.96 -15.61 -3.05
C MET A 1 18.18 -14.48 -3.71
N HIS A 2 18.36 -14.26 -5.02
CA HIS A 2 17.62 -13.24 -5.77
C HIS A 2 16.27 -13.81 -6.19
N ILE A 3 15.20 -13.40 -5.52
CA ILE A 3 13.84 -13.70 -5.97
C ILE A 3 13.44 -12.60 -6.95
N ARG A 4 13.42 -12.93 -8.26
CA ARG A 4 12.84 -12.04 -9.27
C ARG A 4 11.34 -12.30 -9.32
N VAL A 5 10.56 -11.25 -9.09
CA VAL A 5 9.09 -11.31 -9.20
C VAL A 5 8.70 -10.71 -10.53
N ARG A 6 7.87 -11.44 -11.29
CA ARG A 6 7.31 -10.97 -12.55
C ARG A 6 6.11 -10.09 -12.24
N SER A 7 6.20 -8.78 -12.50
CA SER A 7 5.04 -7.87 -12.53
C SER A 7 4.50 -7.67 -13.95
N GLY A 8 4.71 -8.65 -14.84
CA GLY A 8 4.23 -8.64 -16.21
C GLY A 8 2.96 -9.47 -16.33
N GLY A 9 1.82 -8.81 -16.31
CA GLY A 9 0.50 -9.39 -16.03
C GLY A 9 0.01 -8.88 -14.68
N HIS A 10 -1.30 -8.78 -14.45
CA HIS A 10 -1.91 -8.14 -13.30
C HIS A 10 -1.65 -8.83 -11.93
N ASP A 11 -0.61 -9.63 -11.81
CA ASP A 11 -0.23 -10.42 -10.64
C ASP A 11 0.86 -9.67 -9.84
N TYR A 12 0.70 -9.66 -8.53
CA TYR A 12 1.61 -9.02 -7.57
C TYR A 12 2.31 -10.09 -6.72
N GLU A 13 3.41 -9.72 -6.07
CA GLU A 13 4.15 -10.59 -5.13
C GLU A 13 3.20 -11.29 -4.14
N ALA A 14 2.26 -10.51 -3.62
CA ALA A 14 1.30 -10.94 -2.62
C ALA A 14 0.32 -12.02 -3.12
N ASP A 15 0.09 -12.11 -4.44
CA ASP A 15 -0.75 -13.16 -5.03
C ASP A 15 -0.07 -14.54 -4.96
N ASN A 16 1.26 -14.57 -4.86
CA ASN A 16 2.06 -15.81 -4.81
C ASN A 16 2.37 -16.26 -3.37
N VAL A 17 1.88 -15.54 -2.35
CA VAL A 17 2.05 -15.93 -0.95
C VAL A 17 1.07 -17.05 -0.59
N ILE A 18 1.61 -18.17 -0.09
CA ILE A 18 0.84 -19.37 0.29
C ILE A 18 0.78 -19.59 1.81
N ASP A 19 1.69 -18.99 2.57
CA ASP A 19 1.76 -19.04 4.05
C ASP A 19 2.62 -17.87 4.57
N ALA A 20 2.55 -17.59 5.88
CA ALA A 20 3.35 -16.58 6.56
C ALA A 20 3.56 -16.94 8.03
N GLN A 21 4.62 -16.43 8.64
CA GLN A 21 4.77 -16.40 10.09
C GLN A 21 4.60 -14.97 10.59
N LEU A 22 3.66 -14.75 11.50
CA LEU A 22 3.31 -13.43 12.03
C LEU A 22 3.28 -13.44 13.56
N ILE A 23 3.82 -12.40 14.18
CA ILE A 23 3.69 -12.15 15.62
C ILE A 23 2.49 -11.23 15.85
N ASP A 24 1.53 -11.70 16.64
CA ASP A 24 0.31 -10.94 16.99
C ASP A 24 0.51 -9.98 18.18
N VAL A 25 -0.56 -9.28 18.58
CA VAL A 25 -0.55 -8.32 19.70
C VAL A 25 -0.21 -8.97 21.05
N ASN A 26 -0.41 -10.28 21.18
CA ASN A 26 -0.11 -11.05 22.38
C ASN A 26 1.30 -11.67 22.33
N GLY A 27 2.08 -11.39 21.29
CA GLY A 27 3.43 -11.95 21.10
C GLY A 27 3.44 -13.40 20.62
N ARG A 28 2.31 -13.95 20.17
CA ARG A 28 2.23 -15.33 19.66
C ARG A 28 2.70 -15.38 18.22
N ILE A 29 3.48 -16.40 17.86
CA ILE A 29 3.84 -16.69 16.47
C ILE A 29 2.70 -17.51 15.86
N LEU A 30 2.10 -16.97 14.81
CA LEU A 30 1.02 -17.58 14.04
C LEU A 30 1.54 -17.98 12.66
N ASP A 31 1.17 -19.18 12.23
CA ASP A 31 1.23 -19.66 10.85
C ASP A 31 -0.14 -19.55 10.17
N ARG A 32 -0.28 -19.90 8.89
CA ARG A 32 -1.57 -19.88 8.17
C ARG A 32 -2.69 -20.59 8.93
N ALA A 33 -2.41 -21.77 9.48
CA ALA A 33 -3.41 -22.59 10.15
C ALA A 33 -3.93 -21.92 11.43
N SER A 34 -3.04 -21.30 12.21
CA SER A 34 -3.38 -20.64 13.46
C SER A 34 -3.88 -19.20 13.30
N MET A 35 -3.47 -18.48 12.24
CA MET A 35 -3.96 -17.12 11.98
C MET A 35 -5.31 -17.06 11.25
N GLY A 36 -5.66 -18.10 10.50
CA GLY A 36 -6.86 -18.14 9.67
C GLY A 36 -6.73 -17.38 8.35
N GLU A 37 -7.65 -17.67 7.43
CA GLU A 37 -7.59 -17.15 6.05
C GLU A 37 -7.80 -15.63 5.97
N ASP A 38 -8.55 -15.05 6.91
CA ASP A 38 -8.84 -13.61 6.93
C ASP A 38 -7.60 -12.78 7.29
N LEU A 39 -6.82 -13.21 8.29
CA LEU A 39 -5.57 -12.54 8.63
C LEU A 39 -4.53 -12.76 7.52
N LEU A 40 -4.43 -13.98 6.98
CA LEU A 40 -3.56 -14.26 5.84
C LEU A 40 -3.93 -13.41 4.62
N TRP A 41 -5.22 -13.23 4.34
CA TRP A 41 -5.70 -12.32 3.30
C TRP A 41 -5.26 -10.88 3.59
N ALA A 42 -5.48 -10.37 4.81
CA ALA A 42 -5.20 -8.99 5.17
C ALA A 42 -3.70 -8.64 5.05
N ILE A 43 -2.80 -9.53 5.46
CA ILE A 43 -1.36 -9.26 5.40
C ILE A 43 -0.78 -9.33 3.97
N ARG A 44 -1.48 -9.99 3.03
CA ARG A 44 -1.10 -10.07 1.60
C ARG A 44 -1.50 -8.82 0.81
N GLY A 45 -1.21 -7.64 1.35
CA GLY A 45 -1.37 -6.37 0.63
C GLY A 45 -2.14 -5.29 1.37
N GLY A 46 -2.71 -5.57 2.55
CA GLY A 46 -3.44 -4.61 3.38
C GLY A 46 -2.55 -3.71 4.26
N GLY A 47 -1.22 -3.79 4.11
CA GLY A 47 -0.26 -3.08 4.97
C GLY A 47 0.03 -3.85 6.26
N GLY A 48 0.97 -4.80 6.21
CA GLY A 48 1.24 -5.74 7.30
C GLY A 48 1.55 -5.11 8.67
N ASN A 49 2.09 -3.89 8.68
CA ASN A 49 2.37 -3.13 9.90
C ASN A 49 1.12 -2.70 10.69
N THR A 50 -0.07 -2.99 10.16
CA THR A 50 -1.35 -2.75 10.80
C THR A 50 -1.87 -3.96 11.57
N PHE A 51 -1.40 -5.17 11.26
CA PHE A 51 -2.00 -6.40 11.80
C PHE A 51 -1.05 -7.17 12.72
N GLY A 52 0.26 -6.92 12.63
CA GLY A 52 1.27 -7.61 13.42
C GLY A 52 2.65 -7.41 12.86
N ILE A 53 3.59 -8.25 13.30
CA ILE A 53 4.96 -8.27 12.78
C ILE A 53 5.14 -9.55 11.97
N VAL A 54 5.16 -9.43 10.64
CA VAL A 54 5.47 -10.57 9.77
C VAL A 54 6.97 -10.86 9.81
N VAL A 55 7.35 -12.07 10.20
CA VAL A 55 8.74 -12.51 10.34
C VAL A 55 9.19 -13.43 9.20
N ALA A 56 8.27 -14.12 8.52
CA ALA A 56 8.58 -14.95 7.36
C ALA A 56 7.41 -15.05 6.38
N TRP A 57 7.73 -15.29 5.11
CA TRP A 57 6.77 -15.55 4.04
C TRP A 57 7.10 -16.88 3.35
N LYS A 58 6.07 -17.69 3.08
CA LYS A 58 6.18 -18.84 2.19
C LYS A 58 5.52 -18.47 0.86
N VAL A 59 6.29 -18.58 -0.22
CA VAL A 59 5.86 -18.16 -1.55
C VAL A 59 5.87 -19.34 -2.51
N ASN A 60 4.97 -19.29 -3.48
CA ASN A 60 5.04 -20.15 -4.66
C ASN A 60 6.05 -19.57 -5.64
N LEU A 61 6.97 -20.42 -6.13
CA LEU A 61 7.93 -20.01 -7.15
C LEU A 61 7.31 -20.20 -8.53
N VAL A 62 7.48 -19.20 -9.39
CA VAL A 62 6.97 -19.23 -10.76
C VAL A 62 8.15 -19.57 -11.68
N PRO A 63 8.00 -20.51 -12.64
CA PRO A 63 9.07 -20.84 -13.57
C PRO A 63 9.46 -19.63 -14.41
N VAL A 64 10.76 -19.42 -14.57
CA VAL A 64 11.34 -18.38 -15.43
C VAL A 64 12.22 -19.08 -16.48
N PRO A 65 12.12 -18.70 -17.77
CA PRO A 65 13.03 -19.21 -18.79
C PRO A 65 14.49 -18.98 -18.42
N ALA A 66 15.38 -19.92 -18.78
CA ALA A 66 16.81 -19.82 -18.50
C ALA A 66 17.47 -18.57 -19.14
N THR A 67 16.89 -18.07 -20.23
CA THR A 67 17.32 -16.85 -20.91
C THR A 67 16.14 -15.90 -21.05
N VAL A 68 16.33 -14.65 -20.62
CA VAL A 68 15.34 -13.57 -20.78
C VAL A 68 15.95 -12.46 -21.63
N THR A 69 15.16 -11.92 -22.55
CA THR A 69 15.57 -10.77 -23.37
C THR A 69 15.01 -9.49 -22.77
N VAL A 70 15.86 -8.48 -22.60
CA VAL A 70 15.46 -7.15 -22.12
C VAL A 70 15.68 -6.15 -23.24
N HIS A 71 14.64 -5.41 -23.60
CA HIS A 71 14.74 -4.30 -24.54
C HIS A 71 14.58 -2.97 -23.79
N SER A 72 15.45 -2.01 -24.08
CA SER A 72 15.31 -0.63 -23.61
C SER A 72 15.23 0.28 -24.83
N GLY A 73 14.06 0.83 -25.08
CA GLY A 73 13.76 1.70 -26.21
C GLY A 73 12.82 2.83 -25.78
N LYS A 74 12.93 4.00 -26.43
CA LYS A 74 12.15 5.21 -26.07
C LYS A 74 10.65 5.10 -26.36
N ASN A 75 10.21 4.09 -27.12
CA ASN A 75 8.81 3.82 -27.41
C ASN A 75 8.53 2.35 -27.15
N LEU A 76 7.81 2.06 -26.07
CA LEU A 76 7.35 0.71 -25.72
C LEU A 76 5.84 0.77 -25.51
N GLY A 77 5.09 0.68 -26.60
CA GLY A 77 3.74 0.14 -26.56
C GLY A 77 3.85 -1.37 -26.72
N THR A 78 4.10 -2.08 -25.63
CA THR A 78 4.02 -3.55 -25.63
C THR A 78 2.63 -3.96 -25.16
N GLU A 79 1.85 -4.57 -26.04
CA GLU A 79 0.64 -5.30 -25.68
C GLU A 79 1.00 -6.41 -24.67
N CYS A 80 0.43 -6.32 -23.47
CA CYS A 80 0.48 -7.40 -22.51
C CYS A 80 -0.39 -8.56 -23.03
N ASN A 81 0.24 -9.72 -23.28
CA ASN A 81 -0.47 -10.95 -23.64
C ASN A 81 -1.48 -11.31 -22.51
N PRO A 82 -2.79 -11.49 -22.80
CA PRO A 82 -3.86 -11.48 -21.80
C PRO A 82 -3.98 -12.74 -20.91
N THR A 83 -3.05 -13.67 -20.96
CA THR A 83 -3.18 -14.99 -20.31
C THR A 83 -2.74 -15.06 -18.85
N CYS A 84 -2.49 -13.94 -18.17
CA CYS A 84 -2.24 -13.95 -16.73
C CYS A 84 -3.56 -14.22 -15.99
N PRO A 85 -3.64 -15.19 -15.06
CA PRO A 85 -4.82 -15.40 -14.25
C PRO A 85 -5.03 -14.18 -13.35
N ILE A 86 -5.85 -13.23 -13.80
CA ILE A 86 -6.17 -12.05 -13.02
C ILE A 86 -6.97 -12.51 -11.80
N GLY A 87 -6.30 -12.58 -10.64
CA GLY A 87 -6.99 -12.74 -9.37
C GLY A 87 -8.09 -11.69 -9.24
N GLY A 88 -9.28 -12.09 -8.77
CA GLY A 88 -10.40 -11.17 -8.59
C GLY A 88 -10.01 -9.94 -7.76
N THR A 89 -10.73 -8.83 -7.89
CA THR A 89 -10.45 -7.56 -7.18
C THR A 89 -10.48 -7.68 -5.65
N SER A 90 -11.03 -8.76 -5.11
CA SER A 90 -11.10 -9.08 -3.68
C SER A 90 -10.24 -10.29 -3.27
N SER A 91 -9.50 -10.89 -4.20
CA SER A 91 -8.64 -12.07 -3.93
C SER A 91 -7.56 -11.80 -2.89
N ILE A 92 -7.01 -10.60 -2.91
CA ILE A 92 -6.18 -9.99 -1.88
C ILE A 92 -6.64 -8.53 -1.66
N PRO A 93 -6.18 -7.84 -0.60
CA PRO A 93 -6.61 -6.48 -0.32
C PRO A 93 -6.35 -5.47 -1.44
N PHE A 94 -5.32 -5.69 -2.27
CA PHE A 94 -5.00 -4.84 -3.41
C PHE A 94 -6.05 -4.96 -4.53
N PRO A 95 -6.82 -3.89 -4.84
CA PRO A 95 -8.02 -4.02 -5.68
C PRO A 95 -7.82 -3.57 -7.13
N HIS A 96 -6.67 -3.01 -7.52
CA HIS A 96 -6.48 -2.39 -8.84
C HIS A 96 -6.10 -3.44 -9.90
N ARG A 97 -7.10 -4.20 -10.33
CA ARG A 97 -7.01 -5.28 -11.35
C ARG A 97 -7.51 -4.79 -12.71
N ALA A 98 -8.43 -5.55 -13.34
CA ALA A 98 -9.04 -5.23 -14.61
C ALA A 98 -9.66 -3.81 -14.63
N GLY A 99 -9.59 -3.15 -15.78
CA GLY A 99 -10.07 -1.77 -15.98
C GLY A 99 -9.03 -0.67 -15.73
N ASN A 100 -7.81 -1.02 -15.31
CA ASN A 100 -6.70 -0.07 -15.18
C ASN A 100 -5.70 -0.27 -16.34
N SER A 101 -5.49 0.75 -17.17
CA SER A 101 -4.57 0.66 -18.31
C SER A 101 -3.09 0.58 -17.88
N TYR A 102 -2.68 1.42 -16.94
CA TYR A 102 -1.32 1.45 -16.40
C TYR A 102 -1.29 2.21 -15.05
N LYS A 103 -0.16 2.11 -14.32
CA LYS A 103 0.12 2.90 -13.12
C LYS A 103 1.20 3.93 -13.45
N ILE A 104 1.02 5.16 -12.98
CA ILE A 104 2.02 6.24 -13.10
C ILE A 104 2.55 6.55 -11.71
N GLN A 105 3.86 6.64 -11.56
CA GLN A 105 4.51 7.10 -10.34
C GLN A 105 5.25 8.41 -10.63
N HIS A 106 5.05 9.41 -9.78
CA HIS A 106 5.77 10.67 -9.85
C HIS A 106 6.81 10.69 -8.74
N LEU A 107 8.10 10.72 -9.12
CA LEU A 107 9.22 10.74 -8.19
C LEU A 107 10.11 11.95 -8.52
N ALA A 108 10.53 12.66 -7.49
CA ALA A 108 11.59 13.65 -7.58
C ALA A 108 12.72 13.22 -6.65
N TYR A 109 13.94 13.21 -7.17
CA TYR A 109 15.16 13.00 -6.41
C TYR A 109 15.97 14.29 -6.48
N TRP A 110 16.66 14.61 -5.40
CA TRP A 110 17.51 15.78 -5.31
C TRP A 110 18.63 15.50 -4.30
N ASP A 111 19.79 16.12 -4.52
CA ASP A 111 20.99 15.89 -3.70
C ASP A 111 21.10 16.89 -2.55
N GLU A 112 20.57 18.10 -2.72
CA GLU A 112 20.72 19.19 -1.76
C GLU A 112 19.85 19.00 -0.51
N GLU A 113 20.47 19.01 0.66
CA GLU A 113 19.75 18.96 1.93
C GLU A 113 19.24 20.35 2.33
N GLY A 114 18.03 20.41 2.86
CA GLY A 114 17.44 21.65 3.36
C GLY A 114 15.92 21.60 3.39
N ILE A 115 15.32 22.29 4.35
CA ILE A 115 13.85 22.40 4.46
C ILE A 115 13.28 23.13 3.23
N GLU A 116 13.96 24.19 2.77
CA GLU A 116 13.53 24.97 1.61
C GLU A 116 13.57 24.14 0.32
N GLU A 117 14.69 23.46 0.05
CA GLU A 117 14.80 22.55 -1.10
C GLU A 117 13.77 21.42 -1.05
N SER A 118 13.57 20.81 0.12
CA SER A 118 12.52 19.80 0.31
C SER A 118 11.14 20.36 -0.03
N ASN A 119 10.81 21.55 0.48
CA ASN A 119 9.54 22.22 0.21
C ASN A 119 9.34 22.56 -1.27
N ARG A 120 10.42 22.95 -1.97
CA ARG A 120 10.39 23.24 -3.41
C ARG A 120 10.00 22.01 -4.22
N HIS A 121 10.64 20.87 -3.97
CA HIS A 121 10.38 19.61 -4.68
C HIS A 121 9.02 19.02 -4.32
N ILE A 122 8.66 19.02 -3.03
CA ILE A 122 7.33 18.58 -2.57
C ILE A 122 6.23 19.43 -3.22
N SER A 123 6.40 20.75 -3.25
CA SER A 123 5.43 21.66 -3.88
C SER A 123 5.30 21.41 -5.38
N TRP A 124 6.41 21.09 -6.06
CA TRP A 124 6.39 20.73 -7.48
C TRP A 124 5.60 19.44 -7.74
N ILE A 125 5.84 18.38 -6.98
CA ILE A 125 5.08 17.12 -7.09
C ILE A 125 3.59 17.37 -6.84
N ARG A 126 3.23 18.15 -5.81
CA ARG A 126 1.84 18.49 -5.50
C ARG A 126 1.15 19.23 -6.65
N ARG A 127 1.84 20.18 -7.29
CA ARG A 127 1.30 20.88 -8.47
C ARG A 127 1.07 19.93 -9.64
N LEU A 128 2.04 19.05 -9.93
CA LEU A 128 1.91 18.05 -10.98
C LEU A 128 0.76 17.08 -10.69
N TYR A 129 0.66 16.59 -9.45
CA TYR A 129 -0.39 15.70 -8.99
C TYR A 129 -1.78 16.35 -9.15
N SER A 130 -1.92 17.62 -8.78
CA SER A 130 -3.16 18.38 -8.98
C SER A 130 -3.48 18.59 -10.46
N PHE A 131 -2.49 18.93 -11.29
CA PHE A 131 -2.66 19.11 -12.74
C PHE A 131 -3.19 17.85 -13.43
N LEU A 132 -2.74 16.67 -12.99
CA LEU A 132 -3.15 15.39 -13.56
C LEU A 132 -4.52 14.87 -13.07
N ALA A 133 -5.14 15.52 -12.08
CA ALA A 133 -6.40 15.09 -11.47
C ALA A 133 -7.53 14.74 -12.47
N PRO A 134 -7.78 15.50 -13.57
CA PRO A 134 -8.88 15.18 -14.48
C PRO A 134 -8.59 14.00 -15.43
N TYR A 135 -7.34 13.55 -15.54
CA TYR A 135 -6.91 12.53 -16.51
C TYR A 135 -6.71 11.14 -15.88
N VAL A 136 -6.75 11.05 -14.56
CA VAL A 136 -6.53 9.81 -13.80
C VAL A 136 -7.85 9.28 -13.24
N SER A 137 -7.79 8.14 -12.55
CA SER A 137 -8.94 7.58 -11.83
C SER A 137 -9.63 8.62 -10.95
N LYS A 138 -10.95 8.57 -10.90
CA LYS A 138 -11.81 9.44 -10.08
C LYS A 138 -12.87 8.60 -9.36
N ASN A 139 -13.34 9.10 -8.21
CA ASN A 139 -14.40 8.48 -7.39
C ASN A 139 -14.09 7.04 -6.91
N PRO A 140 -13.03 6.82 -6.11
CA PRO A 140 -12.04 7.79 -5.65
C PRO A 140 -10.83 7.87 -6.59
N ARG A 141 -9.96 8.87 -6.38
CA ARG A 141 -8.62 8.88 -6.97
C ARG A 141 -7.78 7.79 -6.30
N LEU A 142 -7.48 6.73 -7.05
CA LEU A 142 -6.83 5.52 -6.56
C LEU A 142 -5.34 5.77 -6.25
N ALA A 143 -4.83 5.09 -5.23
CA ALA A 143 -3.45 5.20 -4.75
C ALA A 143 -2.87 3.81 -4.44
N TYR A 144 -1.55 3.66 -4.37
CA TYR A 144 -0.91 2.37 -4.08
C TYR A 144 -0.19 2.40 -2.74
N ILE A 145 -0.56 1.50 -1.82
CA ILE A 145 -0.10 1.53 -0.42
C ILE A 145 1.43 1.44 -0.27
N ASN A 146 2.12 0.79 -1.21
CA ASN A 146 3.59 0.71 -1.19
C ASN A 146 4.27 2.04 -1.56
N TYR A 147 3.52 2.99 -2.13
CA TYR A 147 3.92 4.39 -2.33
C TYR A 147 3.12 5.25 -1.35
N ARG A 148 3.38 5.06 -0.06
CA ARG A 148 2.64 5.72 1.02
C ARG A 148 2.68 7.25 0.83
N ASP A 149 1.51 7.84 0.71
CA ASP A 149 1.32 9.28 0.55
C ASP A 149 0.48 9.81 1.73
N LEU A 150 1.05 10.69 2.55
CA LEU A 150 0.32 11.29 3.68
C LEU A 150 -0.57 12.47 3.24
N ASP A 151 -0.39 13.00 2.02
CA ASP A 151 -1.18 14.12 1.51
C ASP A 151 -2.61 13.68 1.10
N ILE A 152 -2.87 12.37 0.92
CA ILE A 152 -4.22 11.87 0.60
C ILE A 152 -5.12 11.65 1.82
N GLY A 153 -4.61 11.92 3.03
CA GLY A 153 -5.33 11.84 4.29
C GLY A 153 -4.54 11.09 5.37
N ILE A 154 -4.69 11.51 6.62
CA ILE A 154 -4.08 10.85 7.78
C ILE A 154 -5.12 10.61 8.87
N ASN A 155 -4.80 9.68 9.75
CA ASN A 155 -5.52 9.43 11.00
C ASN A 155 -5.37 10.61 11.96
N ASN A 156 -6.35 10.77 12.85
CA ASN A 156 -6.31 11.76 13.92
C ASN A 156 -5.28 11.35 14.98
N GLN A 157 -4.78 12.32 15.73
CA GLN A 157 -3.98 12.03 16.92
C GLN A 157 -4.88 11.37 17.98
N GLY A 158 -4.52 10.16 18.41
CA GLY A 158 -5.32 9.39 19.37
C GLY A 158 -6.40 8.56 18.68
N ASN A 159 -7.67 8.97 18.83
CA ASN A 159 -8.82 8.21 18.32
C ASN A 159 -9.20 8.69 16.91
N THR A 160 -9.32 7.77 15.96
CA THR A 160 -9.67 8.09 14.56
C THR A 160 -11.02 7.46 14.23
N SER A 161 -11.93 8.19 13.58
CA SER A 161 -13.20 7.58 13.14
C SER A 161 -13.01 6.79 11.85
N TYR A 162 -13.90 5.83 11.58
CA TYR A 162 -13.91 5.13 10.29
C TYR A 162 -14.10 6.11 9.14
N LYS A 163 -14.96 7.13 9.31
CA LYS A 163 -15.17 8.18 8.33
C LYS A 163 -13.89 8.93 7.97
N GLN A 164 -13.00 9.16 8.95
CA GLN A 164 -11.71 9.79 8.69
C GLN A 164 -10.74 8.82 7.99
N ALA A 165 -10.65 7.58 8.48
CA ALA A 165 -9.74 6.59 7.89
C ALA A 165 -10.16 6.17 6.48
N SER A 166 -11.45 6.18 6.17
CA SER A 166 -11.98 5.78 4.86
C SER A 166 -11.62 6.76 3.74
N ILE A 167 -11.33 8.04 4.06
CA ILE A 167 -10.87 9.06 3.10
C ILE A 167 -9.62 8.58 2.34
N TRP A 168 -8.62 8.06 3.07
CA TRP A 168 -7.40 7.51 2.48
C TRP A 168 -7.54 6.00 2.20
N GLY A 169 -8.26 5.26 3.07
CA GLY A 169 -8.40 3.81 3.00
C GLY A 169 -9.06 3.33 1.70
N ILE A 170 -10.15 3.97 1.27
CA ILE A 170 -10.86 3.60 0.04
C ILE A 170 -10.02 3.93 -1.20
N LYS A 171 -9.09 4.91 -1.13
CA LYS A 171 -8.15 5.20 -2.25
C LYS A 171 -7.16 4.05 -2.46
N TYR A 172 -6.70 3.40 -1.38
CA TYR A 172 -5.79 2.25 -1.46
C TYR A 172 -6.51 0.93 -1.73
N PHE A 173 -7.67 0.71 -1.09
CA PHE A 173 -8.29 -0.61 -0.96
C PHE A 173 -9.71 -0.70 -1.54
N LYS A 174 -10.31 0.40 -2.00
CA LYS A 174 -11.69 0.43 -2.51
C LYS A 174 -12.65 -0.28 -1.53
N SER A 175 -13.50 -1.17 -2.03
CA SER A 175 -14.44 -1.98 -1.24
C SER A 175 -13.77 -2.98 -0.29
N ASN A 176 -12.48 -3.29 -0.47
CA ASN A 176 -11.78 -4.21 0.44
C ASN A 176 -11.45 -3.55 1.79
N PHE A 177 -11.60 -2.22 1.91
CA PHE A 177 -11.33 -1.50 3.15
C PHE A 177 -12.19 -1.98 4.31
N ASP A 178 -13.47 -2.29 4.07
CA ASP A 178 -14.39 -2.74 5.13
C ASP A 178 -13.98 -4.09 5.72
N ARG A 179 -13.58 -5.02 4.84
CA ARG A 179 -13.05 -6.32 5.28
C ARG A 179 -11.76 -6.14 6.06
N LEU A 180 -10.87 -5.24 5.63
CA LEU A 180 -9.64 -4.93 6.36
C LEU A 180 -9.91 -4.39 7.78
N VAL A 181 -10.89 -3.49 7.91
CA VAL A 181 -11.34 -2.96 9.21
C VAL A 181 -11.90 -4.10 10.07
N HIS A 182 -12.73 -4.98 9.50
CA HIS A 182 -13.27 -6.13 10.21
C HIS A 182 -12.16 -7.06 10.74
N VAL A 183 -11.18 -7.41 9.91
CA VAL A 183 -10.05 -8.25 10.33
C VAL A 183 -9.24 -7.56 11.41
N LYS A 184 -8.96 -6.25 11.26
CA LYS A 184 -8.24 -5.46 12.27
C LYS A 184 -8.95 -5.51 13.62
N THR A 185 -10.28 -5.40 13.63
CA THR A 185 -11.11 -5.49 14.85
C THR A 185 -11.01 -6.82 15.56
N GLN A 186 -10.82 -7.92 14.84
CA GLN A 186 -10.67 -9.24 15.45
C GLN A 186 -9.26 -9.48 16.00
N VAL A 187 -8.22 -9.07 15.26
CA VAL A 187 -6.84 -9.47 15.56
C VAL A 187 -6.09 -8.50 16.46
N ASP A 188 -6.49 -7.23 16.48
CA ASP A 188 -5.89 -6.19 17.34
C ASP A 188 -6.96 -5.21 17.86
N PRO A 189 -7.83 -5.65 18.79
CA PRO A 189 -8.92 -4.83 19.34
C PRO A 189 -8.44 -3.65 20.18
N SER A 190 -7.20 -3.68 20.68
CA SER A 190 -6.60 -2.56 21.42
C SER A 190 -5.91 -1.55 20.51
N ASN A 191 -5.88 -1.82 19.19
CA ASN A 191 -5.21 -1.01 18.19
C ASN A 191 -3.74 -0.70 18.57
N PHE A 192 -3.03 -1.75 19.01
CA PHE A 192 -1.63 -1.67 19.36
C PHE A 192 -0.75 -1.35 18.14
N PHE A 193 -0.97 -2.05 17.02
CA PHE A 193 -0.24 -1.81 15.77
C PHE A 193 -0.87 -0.64 15.01
N ARG A 194 -0.31 0.56 15.18
CA ARG A 194 -0.84 1.81 14.59
C ARG A 194 0.23 2.74 14.05
N ASN A 195 -0.15 3.55 13.06
CA ASN A 195 0.62 4.66 12.48
C ASN A 195 -0.34 5.71 11.90
N GLU A 196 0.19 6.73 11.21
CA GLU A 196 -0.57 7.84 10.63
C GLU A 196 -1.60 7.40 9.57
N GLN A 197 -1.46 6.21 9.00
CA GLN A 197 -2.38 5.58 8.04
C GLN A 197 -2.56 4.08 8.32
N SER A 198 -2.56 3.66 9.59
CA SER A 198 -2.97 2.29 9.94
C SER A 198 -4.47 2.13 9.85
N ILE A 199 -4.95 0.98 9.38
CA ILE A 199 -6.37 0.63 9.47
C ILE A 199 -6.73 0.59 10.95
N HIS A 200 -7.82 1.28 11.29
CA HIS A 200 -8.25 1.50 12.65
C HIS A 200 -9.67 1.01 12.84
N LEU A 201 -9.98 0.75 14.11
CA LEU A 201 -11.30 0.40 14.59
C LEU A 201 -12.17 1.65 14.50
N SER A 202 -13.32 1.60 13.86
CA SER A 202 -14.42 2.33 14.48
C SER A 202 -15.39 1.31 15.00
N GLN A 203 -15.87 1.59 16.20
CA GLN A 203 -17.21 1.15 16.58
C GLN A 203 -18.10 1.41 15.37
N LEU A 204 -18.85 0.39 14.94
CA LEU A 204 -19.84 0.53 13.89
C LEU A 204 -20.75 1.68 14.33
N ASP A 205 -20.48 2.88 13.82
CA ASP A 205 -21.37 4.02 13.98
C ASP A 205 -22.60 3.63 13.15
N HIS A 206 -23.59 3.08 13.85
CA HIS A 206 -24.95 3.07 13.35
C HIS A 206 -25.27 4.52 12.96
N HIS A 207 -25.70 4.69 11.71
CA HIS A 207 -26.20 5.91 11.10
C HIS A 207 -26.72 6.93 12.11
N ASP A 208 -26.14 8.14 12.11
CA ASP A 208 -26.88 9.39 12.09
C ASP A 208 -25.96 10.52 11.58
N GLU A 209 -26.42 11.21 10.54
CA GLU A 209 -25.77 12.36 9.92
C GLU A 209 -26.04 13.62 10.75
N GLU A 210 -25.00 14.29 11.26
CA GLU A 210 -25.09 15.73 11.51
C GLU A 210 -23.84 16.46 10.98
N GLU A 211 -24.11 17.48 10.16
CA GLU A 211 -23.14 18.40 9.58
C GLU A 211 -22.56 19.32 10.67
N GLY A 212 -21.23 19.33 10.82
CA GLY A 212 -20.51 20.32 11.60
C GLY A 212 -19.31 20.83 10.83
N SER A 213 -19.32 22.12 10.46
CA SER A 213 -18.18 22.79 9.83
C SER A 213 -17.12 23.11 10.88
N TYR A 214 -15.85 22.77 10.63
CA TYR A 214 -14.72 23.29 11.41
C TYR A 214 -13.52 23.63 10.52
N LYS A 215 -12.88 24.75 10.86
CA LYS A 215 -11.69 25.30 10.20
C LYS A 215 -10.45 24.50 10.62
N VAL A 216 -9.59 24.20 9.64
CA VAL A 216 -8.34 23.47 9.84
C VAL A 216 -7.19 24.47 9.97
N GLU A 217 -6.59 24.57 11.16
CA GLU A 217 -5.27 25.17 11.34
C GLU A 217 -4.18 24.11 11.18
N GLN A 218 -3.13 24.43 10.42
CA GLN A 218 -2.03 23.53 10.11
C GLN A 218 -1.03 23.42 11.27
N PRO A 219 -0.72 22.22 11.80
CA PRO A 219 0.39 22.06 12.72
C PRO A 219 1.73 22.02 11.97
N ASN A 220 2.71 22.68 12.57
CA ASN A 220 4.09 22.79 12.14
C ASN A 220 4.72 21.40 11.96
N LYS A 221 5.23 21.10 10.76
CA LYS A 221 5.78 19.79 10.40
C LYS A 221 7.29 19.74 10.64
N ASP A 222 7.69 19.43 11.87
CA ASP A 222 9.02 18.90 12.17
C ASP A 222 8.88 17.48 12.74
N VAL A 223 8.72 16.51 11.84
CA VAL A 223 8.81 15.09 12.20
C VAL A 223 9.61 14.38 11.11
N ARG A 224 10.90 14.16 11.41
CA ARG A 224 11.77 13.23 10.69
C ARG A 224 11.43 11.82 11.17
N VAL A 225 10.96 10.94 10.29
CA VAL A 225 10.86 9.50 10.58
C VAL A 225 11.62 8.73 9.50
N LEU A 226 12.72 8.12 9.93
CA LEU A 226 13.52 7.18 9.15
C LEU A 226 12.76 5.86 8.94
N TYR A 227 12.81 5.36 7.71
CA TYR A 227 12.24 4.12 7.18
C TYR A 227 12.69 2.84 7.90
N TRP A 228 11.83 1.80 7.94
CA TRP A 228 12.22 0.40 7.65
C TRP A 228 11.02 -0.53 7.36
N THR A 229 11.31 -1.67 6.74
CA THR A 229 10.49 -2.41 5.76
C THR A 229 10.07 -3.81 6.20
N SER A 230 8.92 -4.28 5.69
CA SER A 230 8.69 -5.71 5.43
C SER A 230 8.09 -5.85 4.02
N MET A 231 8.64 -6.76 3.22
CA MET A 231 8.44 -7.00 1.77
C MET A 231 9.05 -6.03 0.74
N CYS A 232 8.95 -4.70 0.86
CA CYS A 232 9.28 -3.83 -0.29
C CYS A 232 10.78 -3.58 -0.56
N ARG A 233 11.68 -3.78 0.42
CA ARG A 233 13.13 -3.50 0.22
C ARG A 233 13.85 -4.50 -0.67
N LEU A 234 13.25 -5.64 -1.01
CA LEU A 234 13.92 -6.60 -1.89
C LEU A 234 13.88 -6.19 -3.38
N ILE A 235 12.99 -5.27 -3.80
CA ILE A 235 12.75 -5.03 -5.23
C ILE A 235 13.23 -3.66 -5.70
N ILE A 236 13.17 -2.60 -4.87
CA ILE A 236 13.64 -1.26 -5.31
C ILE A 236 15.16 -1.11 -5.14
N ALA A 237 15.79 -1.78 -4.17
CA ALA A 237 17.23 -1.66 -3.92
C ALA A 237 18.11 -2.45 -4.93
N MET A 238 17.54 -3.33 -5.75
CA MET A 238 18.32 -4.19 -6.67
C MET A 238 18.51 -3.59 -8.09
N ARG A 239 18.15 -2.32 -8.31
CA ARG A 239 18.38 -1.64 -9.61
C ARG A 239 19.26 -0.39 -9.56
N PHE A 240 19.87 -0.06 -8.43
CA PHE A 240 20.68 1.16 -8.28
C PHE A 240 22.11 0.95 -7.77
N PHE A 241 22.57 -0.29 -7.62
CA PHE A 241 23.95 -0.61 -7.16
C PHE A 241 24.71 -1.48 -8.16
N GLU A 242 24.62 -1.17 -9.45
CA GLU A 242 25.62 -1.56 -10.45
C GLU A 242 25.71 -0.44 -11.48
N TRP A 243 26.43 0.62 -11.14
CA TRP A 243 27.14 1.53 -12.07
C TRP A 243 28.03 2.43 -11.20
N ASN A 244 29.21 1.89 -10.88
CA ASN A 244 30.49 2.57 -10.71
C ASN A 244 31.58 1.50 -10.62
#